data_AF-A0A8X6Y560-F1
#
_entry.id   AF-A0A8X6Y560-F1
#
_cell.length_a   1.000
_cell.length_b   1.000
_cell.length_c   1.000
_cell.angle_alpha   90.00
_cell.angle_beta   90.00
_cell.angle_gamma   90.00
#
_symmetry.space_group_name_H-M   'P 1'
#
loop_
_entity.id
_entity.type
_entity.pdbx_description
1 polymer ?
#
loop_
_entity_poly.entity_id
_entity_poly.type
_entity_poly.pdbx_seq_one_letter_code
_entity_poly.pdbx_strand_id
1 'polypeptide(L)'
;MLNPTTYGSASELPVASELFSCRFQIFRNGHLFSVFGDHFETVKNIRFNGKNLSDGHFDAYVFASSHNGECKIFESNIKVTGKHKQINPKKPPKKKRSVKFHQRKVKENMRRKRENETPHEQESS
;
A
#
# COMPACT_ATOMS: atom_id res chain seq x y z
N MET A 1 3.61 -6.59 1.35
CA MET A 1 4.03 -5.45 0.52
C MET A 1 5.26 -4.69 1.02
N LEU A 2 5.63 -4.68 2.31
CA LEU A 2 6.76 -3.87 2.79
C LEU A 2 8.16 -4.48 2.57
N ASN A 3 8.26 -5.72 2.11
CA ASN A 3 9.54 -6.33 1.76
C ASN A 3 9.88 -6.01 0.29
N PRO A 4 11.13 -5.63 -0.04
CA PRO A 4 11.52 -5.24 -1.40
C PRO A 4 11.30 -6.30 -2.49
N THR A 5 11.27 -7.57 -2.11
CA THR A 5 11.08 -8.72 -3.00
C THR A 5 9.64 -9.25 -3.01
N THR A 6 8.74 -8.63 -2.24
CA THR A 6 7.32 -9.00 -2.27
C THR A 6 6.69 -8.42 -3.53
N TYR A 7 6.17 -9.31 -4.38
CA TYR A 7 5.35 -8.94 -5.51
C TYR A 7 4.11 -8.16 -5.06
N GLY A 8 3.80 -7.09 -5.77
CA GLY A 8 2.50 -6.43 -5.69
C GLY A 8 1.45 -7.22 -6.46
N SER A 9 0.18 -6.97 -6.15
CA SER A 9 -0.98 -7.59 -6.78
C SER A 9 -1.89 -6.51 -7.40
N ALA A 10 -3.08 -6.91 -7.84
CA ALA A 10 -4.10 -5.96 -8.28
C ALA A 10 -4.70 -5.14 -7.12
N SER A 11 -4.58 -5.61 -5.87
CA SER A 11 -5.21 -4.96 -4.71
C SER A 11 -4.60 -3.59 -4.36
N GLU A 12 -3.38 -3.34 -4.82
CA GLU A 12 -2.64 -2.09 -4.62
C GLU A 12 -3.03 -1.01 -5.63
N LEU A 13 -3.59 -1.38 -6.79
CA LEU A 13 -3.89 -0.46 -7.88
C LEU A 13 -4.98 0.58 -7.53
N PRO A 14 -6.07 0.24 -6.81
CA PRO A 14 -7.01 1.25 -6.32
C PRO A 14 -6.33 2.30 -5.44
N VAL A 15 -5.51 1.87 -4.49
CA VAL A 15 -4.82 2.79 -3.55
C VAL A 15 -3.78 3.63 -4.30
N ALA A 16 -3.05 3.02 -5.23
CA ALA A 16 -2.10 3.74 -6.07
C ALA A 16 -2.80 4.79 -6.95
N SER A 17 -4.00 4.50 -7.48
CA SER A 17 -4.74 5.45 -8.30
C SER A 17 -5.08 6.73 -7.54
N GLU A 18 -5.49 6.58 -6.28
CA GLU A 18 -5.79 7.71 -5.39
C GLU A 18 -4.52 8.47 -4.99
N LEU A 19 -3.45 7.76 -4.61
CA LEU A 19 -2.21 8.38 -4.13
C LEU A 19 -1.46 9.17 -5.20
N PHE A 20 -1.52 8.72 -6.45
CA PHE A 20 -0.78 9.31 -7.56
C PHE A 20 -1.67 10.04 -8.57
N SER A 21 -2.98 10.15 -8.28
CA SER A 21 -3.99 10.76 -9.15
C SER A 21 -3.87 10.27 -10.59
N CYS A 22 -3.87 8.93 -10.74
CA CYS A 22 -3.67 8.26 -12.01
C CYS A 22 -4.66 7.13 -12.23
N ARG A 23 -5.11 6.98 -13.48
CA ARG A 23 -6.00 5.92 -13.90
C ARG A 23 -5.20 4.76 -14.44
N PHE A 24 -5.31 3.58 -13.84
CA PHE A 24 -4.69 2.36 -14.35
C PHE A 24 -5.66 1.60 -15.24
N GLN A 25 -5.22 1.27 -16.45
CA GLN A 25 -5.95 0.39 -17.37
C GLN A 25 -5.17 -0.92 -17.54
N ILE A 26 -5.80 -2.03 -17.19
CA ILE A 26 -5.17 -3.35 -17.26
C ILE A 26 -5.63 -4.05 -18.52
N PHE A 27 -4.68 -4.45 -19.36
CA PHE A 27 -4.92 -5.20 -20.58
C PHE A 27 -4.50 -6.65 -20.41
N ARG A 28 -5.34 -7.57 -20.87
CA ARG A 28 -5.03 -9.01 -20.94
C ARG A 28 -5.34 -9.49 -22.34
N ASN A 29 -4.36 -10.12 -22.99
CA ASN A 29 -4.47 -10.58 -24.38
C ASN A 29 -4.93 -9.48 -25.37
N GLY A 30 -4.49 -8.24 -25.14
CA GLY A 30 -4.87 -7.08 -25.97
C GLY A 30 -6.24 -6.47 -25.66
N HIS A 31 -7.01 -7.06 -24.75
CA HIS A 31 -8.32 -6.54 -24.34
C HIS A 31 -8.26 -5.85 -22.99
N LEU A 32 -9.03 -4.77 -22.83
CA LEU A 32 -9.18 -4.10 -21.54
C LEU A 32 -9.90 -5.05 -20.57
N PHE A 33 -9.22 -5.39 -19.48
CA PHE A 33 -9.67 -6.34 -18.47
C PHE A 33 -10.25 -5.63 -17.24
N SER A 34 -9.57 -4.58 -16.76
CA SER A 34 -10.01 -3.81 -15.59
C SER A 34 -9.49 -2.38 -15.65
N VAL A 35 -10.14 -1.50 -14.88
CA VAL A 35 -9.82 -0.09 -14.77
C VAL A 35 -9.89 0.34 -13.31
N PHE A 36 -8.90 1.10 -12.85
CA PHE A 36 -8.84 1.70 -11.52
C PHE A 36 -8.54 3.20 -11.63
N GLY A 37 -9.12 4.02 -10.76
CA GLY A 37 -8.98 5.48 -10.79
C GLY A 37 -10.09 6.19 -11.58
N ASP A 38 -10.03 7.52 -11.60
CA ASP A 38 -11.08 8.37 -12.19
C ASP A 38 -10.81 8.68 -13.68
N HIS A 39 -11.86 9.00 -14.43
CA HIS A 39 -11.84 9.28 -15.86
C HIS A 39 -11.00 10.49 -16.25
N PHE A 40 -10.84 11.45 -15.33
CA PHE A 40 -10.12 12.71 -15.56
C PHE A 40 -8.62 12.62 -15.20
N GLU A 41 -8.14 11.45 -14.79
CA GLU A 41 -6.77 11.27 -14.36
C GLU A 41 -5.85 10.80 -15.49
N THR A 42 -4.54 10.96 -15.29
CA THR A 42 -3.53 10.53 -16.25
C THR A 42 -3.58 9.01 -16.38
N VAL A 43 -3.70 8.50 -17.62
CA VAL A 43 -3.83 7.06 -17.88
C VAL A 43 -2.47 6.37 -17.91
N LYS A 44 -2.36 5.24 -17.20
CA LYS A 44 -1.25 4.30 -17.25
C LYS A 44 -1.75 2.93 -17.66
N ASN A 45 -1.26 2.44 -18.79
CA ASN A 45 -1.64 1.13 -19.31
C ASN A 45 -0.67 0.07 -18.82
N ILE A 46 -1.22 -1.03 -18.33
CA ILE A 46 -0.47 -2.15 -17.77
C ILE A 46 -0.94 -3.42 -18.47
N ARG A 47 -0.03 -4.27 -18.91
CA ARG A 47 -0.33 -5.59 -19.44
C ARG A 47 -0.26 -6.59 -18.31
N PHE A 48 -1.31 -7.35 -18.10
CA PHE A 48 -1.31 -8.49 -17.22
C PHE A 48 -1.10 -9.78 -18.01
N ASN A 49 -0.07 -10.54 -17.64
CA ASN A 49 0.23 -11.84 -18.19
C ASN A 49 0.15 -12.90 -17.09
N GLY A 50 -1.00 -13.56 -16.99
CA GLY A 50 -1.25 -14.58 -16.00
C GLY A 50 -2.59 -15.27 -16.26
N LYS A 51 -2.79 -16.41 -15.61
CA LYS A 51 -4.05 -17.14 -15.71
C LYS A 51 -5.14 -16.47 -14.87
N ASN A 52 -4.77 -16.01 -13.67
CA ASN A 52 -5.63 -15.32 -12.69
C ASN A 52 -4.83 -14.22 -11.99
N LEU A 53 -5.47 -13.19 -11.44
CA LEU A 53 -4.79 -12.04 -10.78
C LEU A 53 -3.87 -12.41 -9.59
N SER A 54 -3.92 -13.67 -9.13
CA SER A 54 -3.08 -14.24 -8.08
C SER A 54 -1.78 -14.86 -8.58
N ASP A 55 -1.65 -15.08 -9.90
CA ASP A 55 -0.54 -15.80 -10.54
C ASP A 55 -0.29 -15.20 -11.94
N GLY A 56 0.58 -14.19 -11.98
CA GLY A 56 0.97 -13.50 -13.20
C GLY A 56 1.91 -12.33 -12.97
N HIS A 57 2.31 -11.73 -14.09
CA HIS A 57 3.18 -10.55 -14.13
C HIS A 57 2.45 -9.34 -14.71
N PHE A 58 2.85 -8.16 -14.25
CA PHE A 58 2.40 -6.88 -14.76
C PHE A 58 3.56 -6.20 -15.48
N ASP A 59 3.37 -5.87 -16.75
CA ASP A 59 4.32 -5.14 -17.58
C ASP A 59 3.75 -3.78 -17.99
N ALA A 60 4.61 -2.82 -18.31
CA ALA A 60 4.16 -1.58 -18.92
C ALA A 60 3.58 -1.88 -20.32
N TYR A 61 2.38 -1.36 -20.61
CA TYR A 61 1.75 -1.53 -21.92
C TYR A 61 1.78 -0.21 -22.68
N VAL A 62 2.30 -0.25 -23.91
CA VAL A 62 2.36 0.94 -24.76
C VAL A 62 1.79 0.61 -26.12
N PHE A 63 0.92 1.48 -26.61
CA PHE A 63 0.34 1.33 -27.94
C PHE A 63 1.36 1.78 -28.98
N ALA A 64 1.51 1.01 -30.04
CA ALA A 64 2.29 1.41 -31.20
C ALA A 64 1.40 1.37 -32.44
N SER A 65 1.48 2.39 -33.29
CA SER A 65 0.99 2.29 -34.67
C SER A 65 2.18 2.10 -35.58
N SER A 66 2.09 1.14 -36.49
CA SER A 66 2.97 1.10 -37.65
C SER A 66 2.30 1.89 -38.77
N HIS A 67 2.96 2.94 -39.25
CA HIS A 67 2.57 3.65 -40.47
C HIS A 67 3.78 3.70 -41.39
N ASN A 68 3.65 3.14 -42.60
CA ASN A 68 4.73 3.03 -43.60
C ASN A 68 6.03 2.38 -43.08
N GLY A 69 5.93 1.34 -42.26
CA GLY A 69 7.10 0.61 -41.73
C GLY A 69 7.78 1.26 -40.53
N GLU A 70 7.37 2.46 -40.12
CA GLU A 70 7.85 3.09 -38.89
C GLU A 70 6.91 2.77 -37.72
N CYS A 71 7.44 2.16 -36.67
CA CYS A 71 6.72 1.96 -35.40
C CYS A 71 6.76 3.23 -34.56
N LYS A 72 5.61 3.90 -34.42
CA LYS A 72 5.44 5.06 -33.53
C LYS A 72 4.75 4.62 -32.25
N ILE A 73 5.43 4.81 -31.14
CA ILE A 73 4.91 4.53 -29.79
C ILE A 73 4.05 5.73 -29.36
N PHE A 74 2.80 5.48 -28.99
CA PHE A 74 1.93 6.46 -28.36
C PHE A 74 1.89 6.19 -26.87
N GLU A 75 2.47 7.09 -26.10
CA GLU A 75 2.04 7.24 -24.73
C GLU A 75 0.62 7.82 -24.76
N SER A 76 -0.32 7.19 -24.07
CA SER A 76 -1.64 7.78 -23.81
C SER A 76 -1.50 8.94 -22.82
N ASN A 77 -0.75 9.97 -23.22
CA ASN A 77 -0.58 11.21 -22.48
C ASN A 77 -1.79 12.10 -22.75
N ILE A 78 -2.95 11.72 -22.22
CA ILE A 78 -4.03 12.68 -22.02
C ILE A 78 -3.55 13.60 -20.89
N LYS A 79 -2.88 14.70 -21.25
CA LYS A 79 -2.55 15.78 -20.32
C LYS A 79 -3.84 16.51 -19.99
N VAL A 80 -4.52 16.11 -18.91
CA VAL A 80 -5.57 16.95 -18.35
C VAL A 80 -4.89 18.13 -17.67
N THR A 81 -5.24 19.34 -18.13
CA THR A 81 -4.81 20.63 -17.59
C THR A 81 -5.43 20.87 -16.20
N GLY A 82 -5.12 20.02 -15.24
CA GLY A 82 -5.41 20.22 -13.83
C GLY A 82 -4.12 20.64 -13.14
N LYS A 83 -4.09 21.80 -12.50
CA LYS A 83 -2.94 22.26 -11.70
C LYS A 83 -2.65 21.23 -10.61
N HIS A 84 -1.72 20.33 -10.87
CA HIS A 84 -1.26 19.32 -9.93
C HIS A 84 -0.53 20.05 -8.79
N LYS A 85 -1.23 20.34 -7.70
CA LYS A 85 -0.59 20.74 -6.45
C LYS A 85 0.24 19.54 -6.02
N GLN A 86 1.57 19.64 -6.14
CA GLN A 86 2.48 18.71 -5.50
C GLN A 86 2.17 18.68 -4.01
N ILE A 87 1.43 17.67 -3.57
CA ILE A 87 1.26 17.41 -2.15
C ILE A 87 2.56 16.75 -1.73
N ASN A 88 3.54 17.57 -1.32
CA ASN A 88 4.71 17.07 -0.61
C ASN A 88 4.22 16.18 0.54
N PRO A 89 4.61 14.90 0.63
CA PRO A 89 4.20 14.05 1.73
C PRO A 89 4.72 14.68 3.03
N LYS A 90 3.82 15.29 3.79
CA LYS A 90 4.14 15.83 5.12
C LYS A 90 4.60 14.64 5.95
N LYS A 91 5.88 14.65 6.34
CA LYS A 91 6.48 13.69 7.27
C LYS A 91 5.50 13.47 8.43
N PRO A 92 5.16 12.22 8.80
CA PRO A 92 4.26 11.98 9.91
C PRO A 92 4.87 12.61 11.18
N PRO A 93 4.07 13.30 12.00
CA PRO A 93 4.57 13.88 13.24
C PRO A 93 5.10 12.74 14.13
N LYS A 94 6.37 12.87 14.55
CA LYS A 94 6.99 11.97 15.52
C LYS A 94 6.10 11.92 16.77
N LYS A 95 5.41 10.80 16.99
CA LYS A 95 4.68 10.55 18.24
C LYS A 95 5.67 10.65 19.39
N LYS A 96 5.64 11.75 20.15
CA LYS A 96 6.30 11.82 21.46
C LYS A 96 5.66 10.74 22.32
N ARG A 97 6.40 9.66 22.60
CA ARG A 97 6.00 8.62 23.55
C ARG A 97 5.60 9.31 24.85
N SER A 98 4.31 9.30 25.18
CA SER A 98 3.85 9.83 26.46
C SER A 98 4.40 8.91 27.56
N VAL A 99 5.23 9.47 28.43
CA VAL A 99 5.91 8.80 29.56
C VAL A 99 4.91 8.21 30.59
N LYS A 100 3.61 8.46 30.44
CA LYS A 100 2.55 8.01 31.36
C LYS A 100 2.29 6.50 31.39
N PHE A 101 2.75 5.72 30.41
CA PHE A 101 2.51 4.27 30.39
C PHE A 101 3.50 3.47 31.24
N HIS A 102 4.67 4.03 31.59
CA HIS A 102 5.68 3.30 32.36
C HIS A 102 5.39 3.25 33.86
N GLN A 103 4.63 4.21 34.40
CA GLN A 103 4.29 4.22 35.83
C GLN A 103 3.17 3.24 36.21
N ARG A 104 2.28 2.87 35.28
CA ARG A 104 1.21 1.89 35.56
C ARG A 104 1.76 0.47 35.71
N LYS A 105 2.79 0.08 34.94
CA LYS A 105 3.36 -1.28 35.00
C LYS A 105 4.16 -1.55 36.28
N VAL A 106 4.80 -0.54 36.86
CA VAL A 106 5.59 -0.70 38.10
C VAL A 106 4.69 -0.86 39.34
N LYS A 107 3.56 -0.13 39.41
CA LYS A 107 2.63 -0.25 40.55
C LYS A 107 1.92 -1.60 40.60
N GLU A 108 1.64 -2.23 39.46
CA GLU A 108 0.98 -3.53 39.43
C GLU A 108 1.91 -4.68 39.85
N ASN A 109 3.20 -4.62 39.49
CA ASN A 109 4.19 -5.61 39.93
C ASN A 109 4.51 -5.54 41.44
N MET A 110 4.41 -4.37 42.07
CA MET A 110 4.60 -4.21 43.52
C MET A 110 3.43 -4.78 44.34
N ARG A 111 2.23 -4.87 43.75
CA ARG A 111 1.03 -5.37 44.43
C ARG A 111 1.03 -6.91 44.47
N ARG A 112 1.43 -7.56 43.38
CA ARG A 112 1.53 -9.02 43.29
C ARG A 112 2.64 -9.63 44.16
N LYS A 113 3.67 -8.86 44.53
CA LYS A 113 4.72 -9.33 45.45
C LYS A 113 4.28 -9.39 46.91
N ARG A 114 3.21 -8.71 47.32
CA ARG A 114 2.72 -8.72 48.71
C ARG A 114 1.74 -9.84 49.01
N GLU A 115 1.22 -10.52 47.99
CA GLU A 115 0.23 -11.59 48.15
C GLU A 115 0.86 -12.99 48.29
N ASN A 116 2.18 -13.12 48.09
CA ASN A 116 2.89 -14.41 48.14
C ASN A 116 3.77 -14.62 49.38
N GLU A 117 3.72 -13.73 50.38
CA GLU A 117 4.44 -13.89 51.65
C GLU A 117 3.41 -14.02 52.79
N THR A 118 2.80 -15.20 52.92
CA THR A 118 2.03 -15.58 54.12
C THR A 118 2.91 -16.47 54.99
N PRO A 119 3.17 -16.14 56.27
CA PRO A 119 3.93 -16.98 57.18
C PRO A 119 3.08 -18.20 57.57
N HIS A 120 3.67 -19.40 57.44
CA HIS A 120 3.10 -20.61 58.04
C HIS A 120 3.51 -20.61 59.52
N GLU A 121 2.74 -19.93 60.36
CA GLU A 121 2.79 -20.14 61.80
C GLU A 121 1.87 -21.29 62.22
N GLN A 122 2.34 -21.96 63.26
CA GLN A 122 1.94 -23.24 63.81
C GLN A 122 0.70 -23.09 64.71
N GLU A 123 -0.19 -24.08 64.71
CA GLU A 123 -0.96 -24.54 65.87
C GLU A 123 -1.41 -25.99 65.58
N SER A 124 -1.54 -26.99 66.45
CA SER A 124 -1.17 -27.25 67.84
C SER A 124 -1.61 -28.71 68.10
N SER A 125 -0.81 -29.52 68.80
CA SER A 125 -1.23 -30.58 69.75
C SER A 125 0.00 -31.12 70.46
#